data_AF-A0A7J8WKM0-F1
#
_entry.id   AF-A0A7J8WKM0-F1
#
_cell.length_a   1.000
_cell.length_b   1.000
_cell.length_c   1.000
_cell.angle_alpha   90.00
_cell.angle_beta   90.00
_cell.angle_gamma   90.00
#
_symmetry.space_group_name_H-M   'P 1'
#
loop_
_entity.id
_entity.type
_entity.pdbx_description
1 polymer ?
#
loop_
_entity_poly.entity_id
_entity_poly.type
_entity_poly.pdbx_seq_one_letter_code
_entity_poly.pdbx_strand_id
1 'polypeptide(L)'
;MGFRLPSVILHAKQVLKLQSRNQTDVPKGHIAVYVGEIQKTRFVVPISYLNHPSFVDLLNLAEEEFGFNHPMGGLTIPCDEDAFLHLTSQLHGC
;
A
#
# COMPACT_ATOMS: atom_id res chain seq x y z
N MET A 1 -27.13 3.62 4.86
CA MET A 1 -26.28 2.52 4.34
C MET A 1 -24.96 2.54 5.09
N GLY A 2 -24.63 1.48 5.83
CA GLY A 2 -23.30 1.36 6.43
C GLY A 2 -22.31 1.07 5.32
N PHE A 3 -21.32 1.94 5.12
CA PHE A 3 -20.17 1.63 4.28
C PHE A 3 -19.48 0.43 4.93
N ARG A 4 -19.71 -0.77 4.39
CA ARG A 4 -18.92 -1.94 4.75
C ARG A 4 -17.50 -1.60 4.31
N LEU A 5 -16.69 -1.13 5.24
CA LEU A 5 -15.26 -0.97 5.03
C LEU A 5 -14.74 -2.34 4.60
N PRO A 6 -14.22 -2.49 3.38
CA PRO A 6 -13.71 -3.77 2.93
C PRO A 6 -12.56 -4.21 3.85
N SER A 7 -12.50 -5.51 4.15
CA SER A 7 -11.53 -6.10 5.10
C SER A 7 -10.08 -5.69 4.82
N VAL A 8 -9.76 -5.48 3.55
CA VAL A 8 -8.48 -4.96 3.05
C VAL A 8 -8.06 -3.66 3.73
N ILE A 9 -8.98 -2.75 4.04
CA ILE A 9 -8.67 -1.48 4.70
C ILE A 9 -8.32 -1.72 6.17
N LEU A 10 -8.98 -2.67 6.82
CA LEU A 10 -8.67 -3.05 8.19
C LEU A 10 -7.28 -3.69 8.26
N HIS A 11 -6.96 -4.58 7.32
CA HIS A 11 -5.64 -5.19 7.20
C HIS A 11 -4.56 -4.18 6.84
N ALA A 12 -4.78 -3.31 5.86
CA ALA A 12 -3.87 -2.23 5.51
C ALA A 12 -3.59 -1.33 6.73
N LYS A 13 -4.61 -0.99 7.53
CA LYS A 13 -4.42 -0.25 8.80
C LYS A 13 -3.57 -1.01 9.82
N GLN A 14 -3.69 -2.33 9.90
CA GLN A 14 -2.84 -3.15 10.77
C GLN A 14 -1.39 -3.16 10.27
N VAL A 15 -1.18 -3.27 8.96
CA VAL A 15 0.15 -3.14 8.33
C VAL A 15 0.74 -1.76 8.63
N LEU A 16 -0.01 -0.67 8.48
CA LEU A 16 0.42 0.69 8.85
C LEU A 16 0.82 0.81 10.32
N LYS A 17 0.04 0.20 11.21
CA LYS A 17 0.33 0.20 12.64
C LYS A 17 1.62 -0.55 12.97
N LEU A 18 1.92 -1.62 12.23
CA LEU A 18 3.19 -2.34 12.30
C LEU A 18 4.35 -1.54 11.70
N GLN A 19 4.13 -0.85 10.57
CA GLN A 19 5.13 0.04 9.95
C GLN A 19 5.55 1.15 10.91
N SER A 20 4.59 1.82 11.55
CA SER A 20 4.87 2.89 12.53
C SER A 20 5.66 2.41 13.74
N ARG A 21 5.66 1.10 14.03
CA ARG A 21 6.39 0.52 15.16
C ARG A 21 7.80 0.05 14.78
N ASN A 22 7.99 -0.38 13.53
CA ASN A 22 9.24 -1.00 13.07
C ASN A 22 10.04 -0.16 12.06
N GLN A 23 9.46 0.85 11.43
CA GLN A 23 10.14 1.71 10.46
C GLN A 23 10.22 3.14 10.99
N THR A 24 11.33 3.43 11.66
CA THR A 24 11.70 4.77 12.15
C THR A 24 11.95 5.78 11.02
N ASP A 25 12.02 5.31 9.78
CA ASP A 25 12.45 6.04 8.60
C ASP A 25 11.28 6.61 7.77
N VAL A 26 10.03 6.22 8.09
CA VAL A 26 8.84 6.69 7.37
C VAL A 26 8.15 7.78 8.20
N PRO A 27 7.98 9.00 7.68
CA PRO A 27 7.28 10.06 8.39
C PRO A 27 5.80 9.68 8.62
N LYS A 28 5.23 10.15 9.74
CA LYS A 28 3.80 9.95 10.04
C LYS A 28 2.94 10.40 8.86
N GLY A 29 1.99 9.56 8.45
CA GLY A 29 1.14 9.81 7.29
C GLY A 29 1.70 9.30 5.97
N HIS A 30 2.83 8.59 5.99
CA HIS A 30 3.37 7.87 4.84
C HIS A 30 3.52 6.38 5.14
N ILE A 31 3.63 5.60 4.08
CA ILE A 31 3.61 4.14 4.09
C ILE A 31 4.70 3.66 3.15
N ALA A 32 5.40 2.58 3.52
CA ALA A 32 6.36 1.94 2.65
C ALA A 32 5.67 0.81 1.87
N VAL A 33 5.62 0.97 0.55
CA VAL A 33 5.12 0.01 -0.43
C VAL A 33 6.30 -0.62 -1.16
N TYR A 34 6.27 -1.91 -1.37
CA TYR A 34 7.24 -2.65 -2.16
C TYR A 34 6.60 -3.02 -3.49
N VAL A 35 7.19 -2.59 -4.59
CA VAL A 35 6.65 -2.81 -5.94
C VAL A 35 7.65 -3.63 -6.73
N GLY A 36 7.14 -4.58 -7.52
CA GLY A 36 7.94 -5.45 -8.39
C GLY A 36 8.01 -6.90 -7.92
N GLU A 37 7.94 -7.82 -8.89
CA GLU A 37 8.01 -9.27 -8.66
C GLU A 37 9.44 -9.76 -8.38
N ILE A 38 10.41 -9.28 -9.19
CA ILE A 38 11.82 -9.71 -9.13
C ILE A 38 12.65 -8.77 -8.25
N GLN A 39 12.48 -7.46 -8.41
CA GLN A 39 13.14 -6.44 -7.62
C GLN A 39 12.08 -5.66 -6.84
N LYS A 40 12.02 -5.91 -5.53
CA LYS A 40 11.08 -5.24 -4.63
C LYS A 40 11.61 -3.85 -4.30
N THR A 41 11.28 -2.87 -5.13
CA THR A 41 11.67 -1.48 -4.91
C THR A 41 10.76 -0.86 -3.85
N ARG A 42 11.37 -0.26 -2.82
CA ARG A 42 10.65 0.39 -1.73
C ARG A 42 10.27 1.82 -2.14
N PHE A 43 8.98 2.08 -2.23
CA PHE A 43 8.39 3.40 -2.43
C PHE A 43 7.76 3.89 -1.14
N VAL A 44 7.90 5.19 -0.86
CA VAL A 44 7.22 5.84 0.26
C VAL A 44 6.10 6.70 -0.30
N VAL A 45 4.85 6.32 -0.02
CA VAL A 45 3.67 7.03 -0.51
C VAL A 45 2.81 7.50 0.65
N PRO A 46 2.08 8.62 0.51
CA PRO A 46 1.19 9.10 1.55
C PRO A 46 0.03 8.13 1.79
N ILE A 47 -0.45 8.04 3.04
CA ILE A 47 -1.64 7.25 3.41
C ILE A 47 -2.89 7.71 2.66
N SER A 48 -2.90 8.93 2.11
CA SER A 48 -3.99 9.46 1.30
C SER A 48 -4.31 8.60 0.08
N TYR A 49 -3.31 7.90 -0.48
CA TYR A 49 -3.54 6.99 -1.60
C TYR A 49 -4.39 5.79 -1.21
N LEU A 50 -4.26 5.28 0.03
CA LEU A 50 -5.10 4.20 0.55
C LEU A 50 -6.58 4.59 0.66
N ASN A 51 -6.90 5.89 0.58
CA ASN A 51 -8.27 6.38 0.58
C ASN A 51 -8.84 6.48 -0.85
N HIS A 52 -8.00 6.31 -1.87
CA HIS A 52 -8.43 6.32 -3.26
C HIS A 52 -8.92 4.93 -3.68
N PRO A 53 -10.11 4.80 -4.28
CA PRO A 53 -10.67 3.51 -4.66
C PRO A 53 -9.73 2.71 -5.57
N SER A 54 -9.11 3.35 -6.57
CA SER A 54 -8.14 2.71 -7.46
C SER A 54 -6.96 2.06 -6.73
N PHE A 55 -6.48 2.70 -5.66
CA PHE A 55 -5.40 2.14 -4.86
C PHE A 55 -5.93 1.00 -3.98
N VAL A 56 -7.12 1.14 -3.39
CA VAL A 56 -7.75 0.06 -2.60
C VAL A 56 -8.00 -1.18 -3.45
N ASP A 57 -8.40 -1.04 -4.71
CA ASP A 57 -8.51 -2.17 -5.63
C ASP A 57 -7.17 -2.86 -5.89
N LEU A 58 -6.09 -2.09 -6.05
CA LEU A 58 -4.73 -2.64 -6.12
C LEU A 58 -4.30 -3.34 -4.83
N LEU A 59 -4.65 -2.78 -3.68
CA LEU A 59 -4.39 -3.41 -2.39
C LEU A 59 -5.14 -4.74 -2.23
N ASN A 60 -6.36 -4.83 -2.74
CA ASN A 60 -7.15 -6.07 -2.72
C ASN A 60 -6.46 -7.15 -3.55
N LEU A 61 -6.04 -6.80 -4.78
CA LEU A 61 -5.32 -7.72 -5.66
C LEU A 61 -4.00 -8.17 -5.01
N ALA A 62 -3.27 -7.22 -4.43
CA ALA A 62 -2.06 -7.49 -3.67
C ALA A 62 -2.27 -8.40 -2.45
N GLU A 63 -3.34 -8.18 -1.69
CA GLU A 63 -3.71 -9.01 -0.55
C GLU A 63 -4.02 -10.45 -0.99
N GLU A 64 -4.79 -10.60 -2.06
CA GLU A 64 -5.20 -11.91 -2.56
C GLU A 64 -4.00 -12.73 -3.05
N GLU A 65 -3.03 -12.07 -3.71
CA GLU A 65 -1.91 -12.73 -4.35
C GLU A 65 -0.71 -12.96 -3.40
N PHE A 66 -0.32 -11.94 -2.61
CA PHE A 66 0.85 -11.99 -1.73
C PHE A 66 0.50 -12.06 -0.24
N GLY A 67 -0.71 -11.64 0.14
CA GLY A 67 -1.11 -11.48 1.52
C GLY A 67 -0.43 -10.31 2.22
N PHE A 68 -1.12 -9.69 3.19
CA PHE A 68 -0.51 -8.63 4.02
C PHE A 68 0.43 -9.13 5.11
N ASN A 69 0.72 -10.44 5.14
CA ASN A 69 1.49 -11.07 6.20
C ASN A 69 2.99 -11.10 5.86
N HIS A 70 3.56 -9.91 5.66
CA HIS A 70 5.00 -9.78 5.44
C HIS A 70 5.72 -9.43 6.75
N PRO A 71 6.75 -10.21 7.16
CA PRO A 71 7.51 -9.95 8.39
C PRO A 71 8.27 -8.62 8.35
N MET A 72 8.53 -8.08 7.16
CA MET A 72 9.10 -6.75 6.95
C MET A 72 8.12 -5.62 7.27
N GLY A 73 6.86 -5.94 7.60
CA GLY A 73 5.85 -4.98 8.00
C GLY A 73 5.65 -3.93 6.93
N GLY A 74 5.37 -4.35 5.69
CA GLY A 74 5.07 -3.42 4.61
C GLY A 74 4.25 -4.04 3.51
N LEU A 75 3.83 -3.18 2.59
CA LEU A 75 2.77 -3.51 1.65
C LEU A 75 3.38 -3.86 0.30
N THR A 76 3.25 -5.10 -0.16
CA THR A 76 3.78 -5.54 -1.46
C THR A 76 2.69 -5.40 -2.51
N ILE A 77 2.96 -4.80 -3.67
CA ILE A 77 1.99 -4.70 -4.78
C ILE A 77 2.49 -5.50 -5.98
N PRO A 78 1.67 -6.42 -6.52
CA PRO A 78 1.94 -7.20 -7.73
C PRO A 78 1.67 -6.34 -8.97
N CYS A 79 2.46 -5.29 -9.13
CA CYS A 79 2.43 -4.47 -10.33
C CYS A 79 3.85 -4.13 -10.72
N ASP A 80 4.03 -3.85 -12.01
CA ASP A 80 5.23 -3.23 -12.51
C ASP A 80 5.48 -1.90 -11.81
N GLU A 81 6.76 -1.63 -11.57
CA GLU A 81 7.25 -0.33 -11.10
C GLU A 81 6.67 0.82 -11.95
N ASP A 82 6.71 0.67 -13.28
CA ASP A 82 6.18 1.64 -14.24
C ASP A 82 4.67 1.85 -14.07
N ALA A 83 3.90 0.77 -13.89
CA ALA A 83 2.46 0.85 -13.68
C ALA A 83 2.15 1.60 -12.36
N PHE A 84 2.89 1.29 -11.30
CA PHE A 84 2.76 1.97 -10.01
C PHE A 84 3.14 3.46 -10.11
N LEU A 85 4.22 3.79 -10.82
CA LEU A 85 4.61 5.19 -11.09
C LEU A 85 3.52 5.93 -11.89
N HIS A 86 2.94 5.32 -12.91
CA HIS A 86 1.82 5.90 -13.65
C HIS A 86 0.59 6.13 -12.77
N LEU A 87 0.23 5.17 -11.92
CA LEU A 87 -0.90 5.29 -11.00
C LEU A 87 -0.65 6.37 -9.95
N THR A 88 0.53 6.37 -9.33
CA THR A 88 0.91 7.39 -8.34
C THR A 88 1.01 8.77 -8.98
N SER A 89 1.45 8.89 -10.23
CA SER A 89 1.44 10.14 -10.99
C SER A 89 0.02 10.67 -11.22
N GLN A 90 -0.93 9.80 -11.59
CA GLN A 90 -2.35 10.18 -11.69
C GLN A 90 -2.95 10.57 -10.33
N LEU A 91 -2.54 9.91 -9.25
CA LEU A 91 -2.97 10.22 -7.88
C LEU A 91 -2.33 11.51 -7.33
N HIS A 92 -1.18 11.94 -7.86
CA HIS A 92 -0.50 13.20 -7.50
C HIS A 92 -1.00 14.40 -8.31
N GLY A 93 -1.71 14.17 -9.42
CA GLY A 93 -2.12 15.21 -10.36
C GLY A 93 -3.51 15.78 -10.10
N CYS A 94 -3.56 16.88 -9.35
CA CYS A 94 -4.51 17.97 -9.58
C CYS A 94 -3.70 19.24 -9.91
#